data_AF-A0A7S1P4G2-F1
#
_entry.id   AF-A0A7S1P4G2-F1
#
_cell.length_a   1.000
_cell.length_b   1.000
_cell.length_c   1.000
_cell.angle_alpha   90.00
_cell.angle_beta   90.00
_cell.angle_gamma   90.00
#
_symmetry.space_group_name_H-M   'P 1'
#
loop_
_entity.id
_entity.type
_entity.pdbx_description
1 polymer ?
#
loop_
_entity_poly.entity_id
_entity_poly.type
_entity_poly.pdbx_seq_one_letter_code
_entity_poly.pdbx_strand_id
1 'polypeptide(L)'
;MADEKQQEPLRQLQSVGTIELGGNPHEARAAVDRLQAALTSRGCRCSLSELVVALDFNDIDSSVLPLLQSVESLHSSCCRVDAEVVFEYRRVHTFDLSLFYNDDFPLNLSPLVMTAVQAAALKAETVKYVISQHDFTHPVDSP
;
A
#
# COMPACT_ATOMS: atom_id res chain seq x y z
N MET A 1 5.19 -8.62 45.68
CA MET A 1 4.20 -7.96 44.81
C MET A 1 4.94 -6.89 44.02
N ALA A 2 5.40 -7.23 42.83
CA ALA A 2 6.04 -6.28 41.91
C ALA A 2 5.10 -6.12 40.73
N ASP A 3 4.49 -4.94 40.66
CA ASP A 3 3.58 -4.51 39.60
C ASP A 3 4.47 -4.01 38.45
N GLU A 4 4.90 -4.93 37.58
CA GLU A 4 5.49 -4.54 36.31
C GLU A 4 4.37 -3.95 35.47
N LYS A 5 4.29 -2.60 35.45
CA LYS A 5 3.67 -1.88 34.35
C LYS A 5 4.25 -2.44 33.07
N GLN A 6 3.52 -3.32 32.40
CA GLN A 6 3.84 -3.82 31.07
C GLN A 6 3.84 -2.62 30.14
N GLN A 7 5.01 -1.99 30.03
CA GLN A 7 5.26 -0.87 29.17
C GLN A 7 5.15 -1.44 27.76
N GLU A 8 4.05 -1.13 27.08
CA GLU A 8 3.80 -1.51 25.69
C GLU A 8 5.09 -1.26 24.89
N PRO A 9 5.81 -2.32 24.47
CA PRO A 9 7.22 -2.21 24.14
C PRO A 9 7.45 -1.37 22.88
N LEU A 10 6.43 -1.19 22.04
CA LEU A 10 6.51 -0.40 20.81
C LEU A 10 5.78 0.95 20.87
N ARG A 11 5.31 1.39 22.06
CA ARG A 11 4.58 2.65 22.18
C ARG A 11 5.39 3.88 21.78
N GLN A 12 6.72 3.79 21.83
CA GLN A 12 7.65 4.83 21.42
C GLN A 12 8.39 4.50 20.12
N LEU A 13 7.94 3.47 19.37
CA LEU A 13 8.56 3.11 18.11
C LEU A 13 8.30 4.21 17.08
N GLN A 14 9.37 4.81 16.56
CA GLN A 14 9.31 5.92 15.61
C GLN A 14 9.48 5.47 14.15
N SER A 15 10.22 4.38 13.91
CA SER A 15 10.43 3.83 12.57
C SER A 15 10.54 2.31 12.64
N VAL A 16 10.07 1.64 11.59
CA VAL A 16 10.21 0.19 11.36
C VAL A 16 11.27 -0.13 10.31
N GLY A 17 11.93 0.90 9.77
CA GLY A 17 12.77 0.79 8.58
C GLY A 17 11.94 0.65 7.30
N THR A 18 12.58 0.14 6.25
CA THR A 18 11.94 -0.07 4.94
C THR A 18 11.17 -1.39 4.91
N ILE A 19 9.90 -1.32 4.53
CA ILE A 19 9.07 -2.49 4.24
C ILE A 19 9.29 -2.85 2.78
N GLU A 20 9.94 -3.99 2.53
CA GLU A 20 10.15 -4.51 1.18
C GLU A 20 8.95 -5.36 0.76
N LEU A 21 8.29 -4.96 -0.32
CA LEU A 21 7.15 -5.64 -0.93
C LEU A 21 7.53 -6.06 -2.35
N GLY A 22 7.46 -7.35 -2.61
CA GLY A 22 7.74 -7.90 -3.93
C GLY A 22 7.13 -9.29 -4.09
N GLY A 23 7.37 -9.90 -5.25
CA GLY A 23 6.79 -11.19 -5.57
C GLY A 23 5.30 -11.08 -5.87
N ASN A 24 4.47 -11.88 -5.19
CA ASN A 24 3.03 -11.89 -5.42
C ASN A 24 2.31 -10.81 -4.56
N PRO A 25 1.52 -9.90 -5.15
CA PRO A 25 0.80 -8.85 -4.41
C PRO A 25 -0.12 -9.36 -3.29
N HIS A 26 -0.73 -10.53 -3.45
CA HIS A 26 -1.58 -11.15 -2.42
C HIS A 26 -0.76 -11.62 -1.21
N GLU A 27 0.42 -12.21 -1.43
CA GLU A 27 1.32 -12.62 -0.34
C GLU A 27 1.90 -11.40 0.38
N ALA A 28 2.30 -10.37 -0.38
CA ALA A 28 2.75 -9.09 0.15
C ALA A 28 1.66 -8.45 1.03
N ARG A 29 0.40 -8.49 0.58
CA ARG A 29 -0.75 -7.97 1.34
C ARG A 29 -0.89 -8.69 2.68
N ALA A 30 -0.89 -10.02 2.66
CA ALA A 30 -0.98 -10.82 3.88
C ALA A 30 0.21 -10.56 4.83
N ALA A 31 1.39 -10.25 4.28
CA ALA A 31 2.55 -9.86 5.09
C ALA A 31 2.36 -8.49 5.76
N VAL A 32 1.82 -7.49 5.05
CA VAL A 32 1.50 -6.17 5.61
C VAL A 32 0.45 -6.28 6.72
N ASP A 33 -0.62 -7.06 6.50
CA ASP A 33 -1.67 -7.27 7.50
C ASP A 33 -1.12 -7.93 8.78
N ARG A 34 -0.23 -8.92 8.63
CA ARG A 34 0.46 -9.55 9.76
C ARG A 34 1.39 -8.56 10.49
N LEU A 35 2.09 -7.71 9.75
CA LEU A 35 2.95 -6.67 10.34
C LEU A 35 2.12 -5.68 11.16
N GLN A 36 1.01 -5.18 10.60
CA GLN A 36 0.07 -4.31 11.32
C GLN A 36 -0.42 -4.97 12.61
N ALA A 37 -0.86 -6.23 12.56
CA ALA A 37 -1.32 -6.96 13.74
C ALA A 37 -0.20 -7.11 14.80
N ALA A 38 1.03 -7.41 14.38
CA ALA A 38 2.17 -7.55 15.28
C ALA A 38 2.56 -6.22 15.94
N LEU A 39 2.55 -5.12 15.19
CA LEU A 39 2.87 -3.79 15.70
C LEU A 39 1.79 -3.30 16.67
N THR A 40 0.53 -3.38 16.29
CA THR A 40 -0.60 -2.92 17.11
C THR A 40 -0.78 -3.74 18.40
N SER A 41 -0.59 -5.07 18.35
CA SER A 41 -0.65 -5.93 19.55
C SER A 41 0.47 -5.65 20.56
N ARG A 42 1.57 -5.05 20.11
CA ARG A 42 2.69 -4.61 20.97
C ARG A 42 2.64 -3.12 21.35
N GLY A 43 1.51 -2.47 21.04
CA GLY A 43 1.21 -1.09 21.42
C GLY A 43 1.77 -0.01 20.50
N CYS A 44 2.19 -0.36 19.28
CA CYS A 44 2.50 0.63 18.25
C CYS A 44 1.19 1.26 17.74
N ARG A 45 0.84 2.43 18.28
CA ARG A 45 -0.37 3.19 17.95
C ARG A 45 0.00 4.65 17.79
N CYS A 46 -0.19 5.18 16.59
CA CYS A 46 0.12 6.57 16.24
C CYS A 46 1.53 7.03 16.68
N SER A 47 2.53 6.15 16.59
CA SER A 47 3.89 6.43 17.08
C SER A 47 4.92 6.55 15.97
N LEU A 48 4.71 5.85 14.84
CA LEU A 48 5.62 5.92 13.70
C LEU A 48 5.58 7.33 13.08
N SER A 49 6.75 7.93 12.88
CA SER A 49 6.90 9.23 12.23
C SER A 49 7.08 9.11 10.71
N GLU A 50 7.39 7.92 10.23
CA GLU A 50 7.60 7.64 8.81
C GLU A 50 7.21 6.20 8.48
N LEU A 51 6.85 5.98 7.22
CA LEU A 51 6.64 4.67 6.62
C LEU A 51 7.31 4.64 5.25
N VAL A 52 8.41 3.90 5.13
CA VAL A 52 9.10 3.71 3.85
C VAL A 52 8.72 2.35 3.29
N VAL A 53 8.14 2.33 2.09
CA VAL A 53 7.67 1.12 1.42
C VAL A 53 8.40 0.99 0.09
N ALA A 54 9.23 -0.04 -0.03
CA ALA A 54 9.92 -0.37 -1.27
C ALA A 54 9.12 -1.41 -2.05
N LEU A 55 8.75 -1.10 -3.29
CA LEU A 55 7.98 -1.97 -4.18
C LEU A 55 8.86 -2.50 -5.30
N ASP A 56 8.87 -3.82 -5.45
CA ASP A 56 9.59 -4.56 -6.49
C ASP A 56 8.60 -5.43 -7.29
N PHE A 57 7.75 -4.75 -8.07
CA PHE A 57 6.76 -5.36 -8.95
C PHE A 57 7.04 -4.93 -10.40
N ASN A 58 7.34 -5.90 -11.26
CA ASN A 58 7.60 -5.63 -12.67
C ASN A 58 6.35 -5.08 -13.39
N ASP A 59 5.18 -5.59 -13.04
CA ASP A 59 3.91 -5.17 -13.62
C ASP A 59 3.01 -4.58 -12.53
N ILE A 60 2.47 -3.39 -12.79
CA ILE A 60 1.53 -2.69 -11.91
C ILE A 60 0.16 -2.74 -12.57
N ASP A 61 -0.74 -3.54 -12.00
CA ASP A 61 -2.13 -3.73 -12.43
C ASP A 61 -3.09 -3.64 -11.23
N SER A 62 -4.38 -3.95 -11.41
CA SER A 62 -5.36 -3.85 -10.33
C SER A 62 -5.06 -4.73 -9.11
N SER A 63 -4.22 -5.77 -9.24
CA SER A 63 -3.87 -6.66 -8.13
C SER A 63 -3.06 -5.98 -7.03
N VAL A 64 -2.45 -4.82 -7.31
CA VAL A 64 -1.73 -4.04 -6.28
C VAL A 64 -2.66 -3.19 -5.42
N LEU A 65 -3.90 -2.93 -5.85
CA LEU A 65 -4.82 -2.04 -5.11
C LEU A 65 -5.13 -2.56 -3.69
N PRO A 66 -5.46 -3.86 -3.49
CA PRO A 66 -5.68 -4.38 -2.13
C PRO A 66 -4.43 -4.34 -1.25
N LEU A 67 -3.24 -4.43 -1.84
CA LEU A 67 -1.97 -4.27 -1.11
C LEU A 67 -1.79 -2.83 -0.63
N LEU A 68 -2.04 -1.85 -1.50
CA LEU A 68 -1.93 -0.43 -1.15
C LEU A 68 -2.95 -0.04 -0.06
N GLN A 69 -4.15 -0.64 -0.08
CA GLN A 69 -5.15 -0.48 0.98
C GLN A 69 -4.66 -1.06 2.32
N SER A 70 -3.98 -2.22 2.33
CA SER A 70 -3.35 -2.76 3.55
C SER A 70 -2.23 -1.85 4.07
N VAL A 71 -1.44 -1.22 3.18
CA VAL A 71 -0.44 -0.22 3.58
C VAL A 71 -1.10 1.02 4.20
N GLU A 72 -2.21 1.50 3.64
CA GLU A 72 -2.99 2.58 4.21
C GLU A 72 -3.58 2.22 5.59
N SER A 73 -4.08 1.00 5.75
CA SER A 73 -4.56 0.46 7.03
C SER A 73 -3.44 0.42 8.08
N LEU A 74 -2.24 -0.02 7.69
CA LEU A 74 -1.06 0.03 8.53
C LEU A 74 -0.69 1.47 8.91
N HIS A 75 -0.68 2.38 7.94
CA HIS A 75 -0.38 3.79 8.15
C HIS A 75 -1.36 4.42 9.17
N SER A 76 -2.67 4.27 8.94
CA SER A 76 -3.70 4.84 9.82
C SER A 76 -3.70 4.25 11.24
N SER A 77 -3.24 3.01 11.41
CA SER A 77 -3.19 2.35 12.73
C SER A 77 -1.94 2.67 13.54
N CYS A 78 -0.78 2.72 12.87
CA CYS A 78 0.52 2.74 13.56
C CYS A 78 1.25 4.09 13.42
N CYS A 79 0.94 4.88 12.39
CA CYS A 79 1.64 6.13 12.10
C CYS A 79 0.92 7.34 12.69
N ARG A 80 1.70 8.37 12.97
CA ARG A 80 1.17 9.68 13.36
C ARG A 80 0.41 10.31 12.19
N VAL A 81 -0.45 11.26 12.50
CA VAL A 81 -1.23 12.00 11.48
C VAL A 81 -0.32 12.78 10.53
N ASP A 82 0.84 13.22 11.02
CA ASP A 82 1.87 13.95 10.28
C ASP A 82 2.98 13.05 9.71
N ALA A 83 2.82 11.72 9.79
CA ALA A 83 3.84 10.80 9.33
C ALA A 83 3.98 10.84 7.80
N GLU A 84 5.23 10.86 7.34
CA GLU A 84 5.52 10.79 5.92
C GLU A 84 5.43 9.34 5.42
N VAL A 85 4.83 9.13 4.25
CA VAL A 85 4.81 7.84 3.57
C VAL A 85 5.57 7.95 2.26
N VAL A 86 6.64 7.18 2.14
CA VAL A 86 7.52 7.20 0.97
C VAL A 86 7.37 5.87 0.22
N PHE A 87 7.04 5.97 -1.07
CA PHE A 87 6.94 4.83 -1.98
C PHE A 87 8.18 4.77 -2.88
N GLU A 88 9.00 3.75 -2.68
CA GLU A 88 10.22 3.50 -3.46
C GLU A 88 10.01 2.36 -4.45
N TYR A 89 9.63 2.69 -5.68
CA TYR A 89 9.55 1.71 -6.75
C TYR A 89 10.95 1.41 -7.30
N ARG A 90 11.43 0.16 -7.11
CA ARG A 90 12.76 -0.27 -7.55
C ARG A 90 12.82 -0.46 -9.07
N ARG A 91 11.84 -1.18 -9.61
CA ARG A 91 11.64 -1.41 -11.05
C ARG A 91 10.16 -1.54 -11.33
N VAL A 92 9.69 -0.84 -12.36
CA VAL A 92 8.35 -0.98 -12.92
C VAL A 92 8.51 -1.04 -14.43
N HIS A 93 8.30 -2.22 -15.01
CA HIS A 93 8.39 -2.39 -16.45
C HIS A 93 7.10 -1.96 -17.12
N THR A 94 5.95 -2.37 -16.56
CA THR A 94 4.64 -2.11 -17.16
C THR A 94 3.71 -1.47 -16.13
N PHE A 95 2.99 -0.44 -16.55
CA PHE A 95 1.83 0.10 -15.83
C PHE A 95 0.56 -0.12 -16.67
N ASP A 96 -0.38 -0.91 -16.16
CA ASP A 96 -1.60 -1.31 -16.88
C ASP A 96 -2.77 -0.36 -16.56
N LEU A 97 -3.15 0.47 -17.53
CA LEU A 97 -4.25 1.43 -17.40
C LEU A 97 -5.61 0.78 -17.14
N SER A 98 -5.77 -0.51 -17.41
CA SER A 98 -7.00 -1.23 -17.05
C SER A 98 -7.27 -1.22 -15.55
N LEU A 99 -6.25 -0.94 -14.72
CA LEU A 99 -6.42 -0.77 -13.28
C LEU A 99 -7.46 0.31 -12.91
N PHE A 100 -7.59 1.37 -13.72
CA PHE A 100 -8.54 2.46 -13.49
C PHE A 100 -9.99 2.09 -13.82
N TYR A 101 -10.19 1.00 -14.54
CA TYR A 101 -11.50 0.50 -14.98
C TYR A 101 -11.89 -0.79 -14.26
N ASN A 102 -11.15 -1.15 -13.21
CA ASN A 102 -11.43 -2.34 -12.44
C ASN A 102 -12.59 -2.08 -11.46
N ASP A 103 -13.50 -3.04 -11.30
CA ASP A 103 -14.62 -2.92 -10.35
C ASP A 103 -14.16 -2.68 -8.89
N ASP A 104 -12.96 -3.14 -8.55
CA ASP A 104 -12.35 -2.93 -7.22
C ASP A 104 -11.65 -1.57 -7.10
N PHE A 105 -11.62 -0.76 -8.17
CA PHE A 105 -11.06 0.58 -8.13
C PHE A 105 -11.99 1.50 -7.33
N PRO A 106 -11.53 2.08 -6.21
CA PRO A 106 -12.41 2.85 -5.35
C PRO A 106 -12.77 4.19 -6.02
N LEU A 107 -14.07 4.50 -6.01
CA LEU A 107 -14.60 5.79 -6.48
C LEU A 107 -13.92 7.00 -5.82
N ASN A 108 -13.44 6.84 -4.58
CA ASN A 108 -12.66 7.83 -3.86
C ASN A 108 -11.33 7.19 -3.43
N LEU A 109 -10.31 7.30 -4.30
CA LEU A 109 -8.95 6.95 -3.91
C LEU A 109 -8.47 7.84 -2.77
N SER A 110 -7.87 7.24 -1.77
CA SER A 110 -7.18 8.01 -0.74
C SER A 110 -5.96 8.73 -1.32
N PRO A 111 -5.54 9.88 -0.74
CA PRO A 111 -4.34 10.58 -1.19
C PRO A 111 -3.08 9.70 -1.18
N LEU A 112 -2.99 8.77 -0.22
CA LEU A 112 -1.86 7.84 -0.10
C LEU A 112 -1.84 6.85 -1.28
N VAL A 113 -2.97 6.17 -1.56
CA VAL A 113 -3.04 5.23 -2.68
C VAL A 113 -2.83 5.96 -4.00
N MET A 114 -3.41 7.16 -4.16
CA MET A 114 -3.18 8.00 -5.34
C MET A 114 -1.70 8.34 -5.53
N THR A 115 -0.99 8.73 -4.46
CA THR A 115 0.44 9.02 -4.50
C THR A 115 1.26 7.79 -4.89
N ALA A 116 0.91 6.62 -4.34
CA ALA A 116 1.56 5.36 -4.69
C ALA A 116 1.37 5.00 -6.17
N VAL A 117 0.14 5.13 -6.70
CA VAL A 117 -0.18 4.86 -8.11
C VAL A 117 0.53 5.85 -9.04
N GLN A 118 0.56 7.14 -8.68
CA GLN A 118 1.31 8.15 -9.42
C GLN A 118 2.82 7.86 -9.45
N ALA A 119 3.40 7.50 -8.30
CA ALA A 119 4.81 7.13 -8.21
C ALA A 119 5.14 5.89 -9.05
N ALA A 120 4.24 4.91 -9.12
CA ALA A 120 4.37 3.75 -10.02
C ALA A 120 4.36 4.16 -11.49
N ALA A 121 3.37 4.95 -11.89
CA ALA A 121 3.22 5.43 -13.27
C ALA A 121 4.43 6.25 -13.73
N LEU A 122 4.96 7.12 -12.87
CA LEU A 122 6.17 7.91 -13.16
C LEU A 122 7.44 7.06 -13.31
N LYS A 123 7.46 5.86 -12.75
CA LYS A 123 8.58 4.92 -12.79
C LYS A 123 8.46 3.86 -13.88
N ALA A 124 7.30 3.75 -14.51
CA ALA A 124 7.02 2.72 -15.50
C ALA A 124 7.81 2.96 -16.81
N GLU A 125 8.46 1.92 -17.32
CA GLU A 125 9.11 1.96 -18.64
C GLU A 125 8.09 1.98 -19.77
N THR A 126 6.98 1.26 -19.58
CA THR A 126 5.90 1.15 -20.57
C THR A 126 4.54 1.29 -19.91
N VAL A 127 3.61 1.88 -20.67
CA VAL A 127 2.19 1.95 -20.30
C VAL A 127 1.43 1.03 -21.24
N LYS A 128 0.56 0.21 -20.67
CA LYS A 128 -0.23 -0.77 -21.39
C LYS A 128 -1.71 -0.55 -21.09
N TYR A 129 -2.57 -0.87 -22.04
CA TYR A 129 -4.01 -0.97 -21.83
C TYR A 129 -4.49 -2.20 -22.58
N VAL A 130 -5.05 -3.17 -21.84
CA VAL A 130 -5.66 -4.36 -22.44
C VAL A 130 -7.15 -4.12 -22.57
N ILE A 131 -7.63 -4.08 -23.81
CA ILE A 131 -9.06 -4.10 -24.08
C ILE A 131 -9.58 -5.50 -23.76
N SER A 132 -10.47 -5.58 -22.79
CA SER A 132 -11.14 -6.78 -22.31
C SER A 132 -12.60 -6.81 -22.76
N GLN A 133 -13.29 -7.90 -22.47
CA GLN A 133 -14.74 -7.98 -22.72
C GLN A 133 -15.52 -6.94 -21.91
N HIS A 134 -15.05 -6.57 -20.71
CA HIS A 134 -15.70 -5.53 -19.89
C HIS A 134 -15.74 -4.19 -20.64
N ASP A 135 -14.68 -3.83 -21.36
CA ASP A 135 -14.62 -2.57 -22.10
C ASP A 135 -15.62 -2.49 -23.27
N PHE A 136 -16.15 -3.63 -23.73
CA PHE A 136 -17.19 -3.68 -24.76
C PHE A 136 -18.62 -3.74 -24.18
N THR A 137 -18.78 -4.05 -22.90
CA THR A 137 -20.09 -4.23 -22.26
C THR A 137 -20.47 -3.11 -21.30
N HIS A 138 -19.52 -2.26 -20.90
CA HIS A 138 -19.75 -1.09 -20.06
C HIS A 138 -19.79 0.22 -20.89
N PRO A 139 -20.72 1.14 -20.61
CA PRO A 139 -20.79 2.42 -21.32
C PRO A 139 -19.55 3.27 -21.03
N VAL A 140 -18.84 3.69 -22.08
CA VAL A 140 -17.62 4.53 -22.03
C VAL A 140 -17.83 5.84 -21.26
N ASP A 141 -19.08 6.31 -21.16
CA ASP A 141 -19.45 7.56 -20.50
C ASP A 141 -19.55 7.46 -18.96
N SER A 142 -19.26 6.31 -18.36
CA SER A 142 -19.24 6.13 -16.90
C SER A 142 -17.99 5.34 -16.50
N PRO A 143 -16.88 6.03 -16.19
CA PRO A 143 -15.72 5.40 -15.56
C PRO A 143 -16.08 4.81 -14.19
#